data_AF-A0A0D1AA82-F1
#
_entry.id   AF-A0A0D1AA82-F1
#
_cell.length_a   1.000
_cell.length_b   1.000
_cell.length_c   1.000
_cell.angle_alpha   90.00
_cell.angle_beta   90.00
_cell.angle_gamma   90.00
#
_symmetry.space_group_name_H-M   'P 1'
#
loop_
_entity.id
_entity.type
_entity.pdbx_description
1 polymer ?
#
loop_
_entity_poly.entity_id
_entity_poly.type
_entity_poly.pdbx_seq_one_letter_code
_entity_poly.pdbx_strand_id
1 'polypeptide(L)' 'MANVLIIGANGAIARLVRTKLKQNKDMKLTLFLRDSQRITDLDTSNERLVEGDALNQSDLDAAMLN' A
#
# COMPACT_ATOMS: atom_id res chain seq x y z
N MET A 1 9.14 2.21 14.44
CA MET A 1 8.10 1.92 13.44
C MET A 1 8.58 2.36 12.07
N ALA A 2 8.39 1.53 11.05
CA ALA A 2 8.74 1.84 9.67
C ALA A 2 7.47 2.05 8.82
N ASN A 3 7.48 3.08 7.98
CA ASN A 3 6.41 3.34 7.01
C ASN A 3 6.86 2.81 5.64
N VAL A 4 6.08 1.91 5.05
CA VAL A 4 6.40 1.24 3.79
C VAL A 4 5.32 1.54 2.76
N LEU A 5 5.70 2.14 1.64
CA LEU A 5 4.82 2.31 0.48
C LEU A 5 5.03 1.16 -0.50
N ILE A 6 3.94 0.48 -0.88
CA ILE A 6 3.93 -0.56 -1.91
C ILE A 6 3.21 -0.01 -3.15
N ILE A 7 3.96 0.30 -4.20
CA ILE A 7 3.44 0.75 -5.49
C ILE A 7 3.02 -0.46 -6.33
N GLY A 8 1.83 -0.41 -6.93
CA GLY A 8 1.25 -1.56 -7.62
C GLY A 8 0.84 -2.65 -6.65
N ALA A 9 0.19 -2.28 -5.55
CA ALA A 9 -0.09 -3.14 -4.40
C ALA A 9 -0.87 -4.44 -4.70
N ASN A 10 -1.57 -4.50 -5.84
CA ASN A 10 -2.26 -5.71 -6.30
C ASN A 10 -1.43 -6.59 -7.28
N GLY A 11 -0.16 -6.26 -7.51
CA GLY A 11 0.75 -7.07 -8.31
C GLY A 11 1.07 -8.41 -7.65
N ALA A 12 1.49 -9.39 -8.45
CA ALA A 12 1.78 -10.75 -7.95
C ALA A 12 2.84 -10.75 -6.82
N ILE A 13 3.95 -10.04 -7.02
CA ILE A 13 5.01 -9.90 -6.01
C ILE A 13 4.53 -9.05 -4.84
N ALA A 14 3.81 -7.95 -5.11
CA ALA A 14 3.30 -7.05 -4.07
C ALA A 14 2.37 -7.78 -3.07
N ARG A 15 1.53 -8.70 -3.54
CA ARG A 15 0.69 -9.54 -2.68
C ARG A 15 1.50 -10.43 -1.74
N LEU A 16 2.60 -11.01 -2.22
CA LEU A 16 3.50 -11.83 -1.41
C LEU A 16 4.22 -10.97 -0.36
N VAL A 17 4.72 -9.80 -0.76
CA VAL A 17 5.37 -8.83 0.13
C VAL A 17 4.39 -8.35 1.20
N ARG A 18 3.19 -7.88 0.84
CA ARG A 18 2.14 -7.46 1.78
C ARG A 18 1.81 -8.56 2.77
N THR A 19 1.64 -9.80 2.32
CA THR A 19 1.34 -10.96 3.19
C THR A 19 2.42 -11.18 4.24
N LYS A 20 3.70 -11.00 3.86
CA LYS A 20 4.82 -11.14 4.78
C LYS A 20 4.95 -9.95 5.73
N LEU A 21 4.76 -8.72 5.24
CA LEU A 21 4.94 -7.50 6.02
C LEU A 21 3.77 -7.24 6.98
N LYS A 22 2.53 -7.59 6.63
CA LYS A 22 1.35 -7.37 7.50
C LYS A 22 1.39 -8.16 8.81
N GLN A 23 2.26 -9.17 8.91
CA GLN A 23 2.50 -9.92 10.14
C GLN A 23 3.36 -9.15 11.14
N ASN A 24 4.07 -8.11 10.70
CA ASN A 24 4.92 -7.28 11.53
C ASN A 24 4.17 -6.03 12.01
N LYS A 25 3.86 -5.99 13.31
CA LYS A 25 3.14 -4.87 13.94
C LYS A 25 3.94 -3.58 14.05
N ASP A 26 5.26 -3.63 13.84
CA ASP A 26 6.12 -2.43 13.85
C ASP A 26 6.19 -1.74 12.46
N MET A 27 5.38 -2.20 11.49
CA MET A 27 5.32 -1.67 10.14
C MET A 27 3.93 -1.14 9.81
N LYS A 28 3.88 0.05 9.21
CA LYS A 28 2.67 0.60 8.58
C LYS A 28 2.80 0.52 7.07
N LEU A 29 1.84 -0.12 6.43
CA LEU A 29 1.83 -0.32 4.99
C LEU A 29 0.90 0.67 4.32
N THR A 30 1.40 1.38 3.31
CA THR A 30 0.58 2.16 2.38
C THR A 30 0.51 1.37 1.06
N LEU A 31 -0.70 1.00 0.66
CA LEU A 31 -0.99 0.18 -0.51
C LEU A 31 -1.46 1.11 -1.63
N PHE A 32 -0.61 1.32 -2.64
CA PHE A 32 -0.88 2.24 -3.74
C PHE A 32 -1.18 1.49 -5.05
N LEU A 33 -2.33 1.76 -5.64
CA LEU A 33 -2.81 1.08 -6.85
C LEU A 33 -3.88 1.91 -7.59
N ARG A 34 -4.03 1.70 -8.90
CA ARG A 34 -4.97 2.45 -9.75
C ARG A 34 -6.46 2.12 -9.51
N ASP A 35 -6.74 0.95 -8.97
CA ASP A 35 -8.09 0.48 -8.70
C ASP A 35 -8.06 -0.20 -7.34
N SER A 36 -8.46 0.57 -6.34
CA SER A 36 -8.33 0.21 -4.93
C SER A 36 -9.35 -0.85 -4.52
N GLN A 37 -10.46 -0.98 -5.27
CA GLN A 37 -11.52 -1.97 -5.02
C GLN A 37 -11.01 -3.41 -5.19
N ARG A 38 -9.89 -3.60 -5.88
CA ARG A 38 -9.27 -4.92 -6.08
C ARG A 38 -8.63 -5.49 -4.81
N ILE A 39 -8.44 -4.68 -3.77
CA ILE A 39 -8.02 -5.14 -2.44
C ILE A 39 -9.26 -5.18 -1.55
N THR A 40 -9.71 -6.39 -1.22
CA THR A 40 -10.92 -6.62 -0.42
C THR A 40 -10.63 -7.02 1.03
N ASP A 41 -9.38 -7.36 1.35
CA ASP A 41 -8.94 -7.88 2.64
C ASP A 41 -8.05 -6.87 3.40
N LEU A 42 -8.42 -5.59 3.43
CA LEU A 42 -7.63 -4.52 4.06
C LEU A 42 -7.64 -4.62 5.60
N ASP A 43 -6.46 -4.60 6.23
CA ASP A 43 -6.31 -4.46 7.69
C ASP A 43 -6.13 -2.98 8.06
N THR A 44 -7.22 -2.32 8.46
CA THR A 44 -7.24 -0.89 8.79
C THR A 44 -6.41 -0.51 10.02
N SER A 45 -5.90 -1.48 10.79
CA SER A 45 -5.05 -1.18 11.95
C SER A 45 -3.62 -0.80 11.56
N ASN A 46 -3.09 -1.40 10.49
CA ASN A 46 -1.70 -1.24 10.05
C ASN A 46 -1.54 -0.99 8.54
N GLU A 47 -2.63 -0.98 7.78
CA GLU A 47 -2.64 -0.73 6.35
C GLU A 47 -3.51 0.49 5.99
N ARG A 48 -3.03 1.27 5.03
CA ARG A 48 -3.73 2.38 4.39
C ARG A 48 -3.80 2.12 2.90
N LEU A 49 -4.96 2.35 2.31
CA LEU A 49 -5.17 2.24 0.87
C LEU A 49 -5.09 3.64 0.24
N VAL A 50 -4.38 3.77 -0.88
CA VAL A 50 -4.33 5.01 -1.66
C VAL A 50 -4.54 4.66 -3.13
N GLU A 51 -5.59 5.24 -3.72
CA GLU A 51 -5.83 5.11 -5.15
C GLU A 51 -5.04 6.17 -5.92
N GLY A 52 -4.36 5.79 -7.00
CA GLY A 52 -3.64 6.74 -7.85
C GLY A 52 -2.79 6.08 -8.93
N ASP A 53 -2.19 6.90 -9.80
CA ASP A 53 -1.26 6.47 -10.83
C ASP A 53 0.19 6.84 -10.49
N ALA A 54 1.12 5.88 -10.56
CA ALA A 54 2.53 6.12 -10.28
C ALA A 54 3.20 7.05 -11.29
N LEU A 55 2.59 7.23 -12.47
CA LEU A 55 3.04 8.21 -13.47
C LEU A 55 2.58 9.64 -13.15
N ASN A 56 1.66 9.80 -12.18
CA ASN A 56 1.23 11.10 -11.70
C ASN A 56 1.98 11.47 -10.42
N GLN A 57 2.79 12.54 -10.50
CA GLN A 57 3.59 13.00 -9.37
C GLN A 57 2.74 13.36 -8.15
N SER A 58 1.57 14.00 -8.34
CA SER A 58 0.73 14.40 -7.21
C SER A 58 0.19 13.21 -6.44
N ASP A 59 -0.09 12.11 -7.13
CA ASP A 59 -0.62 10.88 -6.52
C ASP A 59 0.46 10.18 -5.69
N LEU A 60 1.70 10.17 -6.19
CA LEU A 60 2.85 9.66 -5.44
C LEU A 60 3.15 10.53 -4.22
N ASP A 61 3.12 11.86 -4.35
CA ASP A 61 3.33 12.77 -3.22
C ASP A 61 2.28 12.53 -2.13
N ALA A 62 1.01 12.40 -2.51
CA ALA A 62 -0.09 12.07 -1.60
C ALA A 62 0.09 10.70 -0.92
N ALA A 63 0.64 9.71 -1.62
CA ALA A 63 0.91 8.38 -1.07
C ALA A 63 2.12 8.35 -0.11
N MET A 64 3.07 9.27 -0.28
CA MET A 64 4.25 9.40 0.58
C MET A 64 3.98 10.22 1.85
N LEU A 65 2.95 11.08 1.84
CA LEU A 65 2.52 11.84 3.01
C LEU A 65 1.83 10.92 4.03
N ASN A 66 2.58 10.60 5.09
CA ASN A 66 2.14 9.84 6.27
C ASN A 66 2.20 10.67 7.54
#